data_AF-A0A519VTC0-F1
#
_entry.id   AF-A0A519VTC0-F1
#
_cell.length_a   1.000
_cell.length_b   1.000
_cell.length_c   1.000
_cell.angle_alpha   90.00
_cell.angle_beta   90.00
_cell.angle_gamma   90.00
#
_symmetry.space_group_name_H-M   'P 1'
#
loop_
_entity.id
_entity.type
_entity.pdbx_description
1 polymer ?
#
loop_
_entity_poly.entity_id
_entity_poly.type
_entity_poly.pdbx_seq_one_letter_code
_entity_poly.pdbx_strand_id
1 'polypeptide(L)'
;MPALFDDCVFGLEHDAKVGKQPEPLAGWYAWAWSPSPGHSLVVDSTTYPRIEKYVKAVMSRFKNDSRIFIWDLYNEPTNGGLGTATLPLLTNVIKWARQVSPVQPLTVGIWNGNKRLNDIALTGSDVVSFHNYSNKENLEK
;
A
#
# COMPACT_ATOMS: atom_id res chain seq x y z
N MET A 1 1.08 13.07 3.85
CA MET A 1 1.44 11.94 2.97
C MET A 1 0.21 11.05 2.85
N PRO A 2 -0.58 11.17 1.78
CA PRO A 2 -1.67 10.23 1.51
C PRO A 2 -1.09 8.85 1.15
N ALA A 3 -1.72 7.79 1.66
CA ALA A 3 -1.48 6.40 1.26
C ALA A 3 -2.67 5.88 0.42
N LEU A 4 -2.42 5.16 -0.67
CA LEU A 4 -3.49 4.67 -1.54
C LEU A 4 -4.02 3.29 -1.17
N PHE A 5 -3.11 2.35 -0.91
CA PHE A 5 -3.42 0.94 -0.68
C PHE A 5 -2.64 0.39 0.50
N ASP A 6 -3.07 -0.77 0.99
CA ASP A 6 -2.55 -1.44 2.17
C ASP A 6 -2.91 -2.93 2.14
N ASP A 7 -1.91 -3.78 2.42
CA ASP A 7 -2.07 -5.24 2.55
C ASP A 7 -2.17 -5.71 4.01
N CYS A 8 -2.08 -4.82 4.99
CA CYS A 8 -2.28 -5.19 6.39
C CYS A 8 -3.70 -5.72 6.61
N VAL A 9 -3.78 -6.89 7.25
CA VAL A 9 -5.04 -7.47 7.71
C VAL A 9 -4.85 -7.95 9.13
N PHE A 10 -5.74 -7.50 10.02
CA PHE A 10 -5.72 -7.90 11.41
C PHE A 10 -7.12 -8.35 11.80
N GLY A 11 -7.46 -9.61 11.54
CA GLY A 11 -8.79 -10.14 11.80
C GLY A 11 -9.09 -11.34 10.93
N LEU A 12 -10.38 -11.68 10.82
CA LEU A 12 -10.85 -12.78 9.97
C LEU A 12 -11.23 -12.33 8.55
N GLU A 13 -11.48 -11.04 8.38
CA GLU A 13 -12.02 -10.47 7.14
C GLU A 13 -10.90 -9.80 6.33
N HIS A 14 -10.65 -10.35 5.14
CA HIS A 14 -9.58 -9.91 4.25
C HIS A 14 -10.09 -9.01 3.10
N ASP A 15 -11.39 -8.78 3.05
CA ASP A 15 -12.06 -7.89 2.11
C ASP A 15 -12.94 -6.90 2.87
N ALA A 16 -12.95 -5.65 2.40
CA ALA A 16 -13.74 -4.61 3.02
C ALA A 16 -15.25 -4.92 2.89
N LYS A 17 -15.95 -4.91 4.02
CA LYS A 17 -17.41 -5.09 4.10
C LYS A 17 -18.08 -3.82 4.64
N VAL A 18 -19.19 -3.45 4.01
CA VAL A 18 -20.05 -2.39 4.54
C VAL A 18 -20.86 -2.91 5.72
N GLY A 19 -21.12 -2.06 6.71
CA GLY A 19 -21.95 -2.39 7.86
C GLY A 19 -21.26 -2.14 9.20
N LYS A 20 -21.82 -2.74 10.26
CA LYS A 20 -21.30 -2.60 11.62
C LYS A 20 -19.90 -3.20 11.70
N GLN A 21 -18.94 -2.43 12.20
CA GLN A 21 -17.58 -2.89 12.44
C GLN A 21 -17.54 -3.86 13.64
N PRO A 22 -16.62 -4.84 13.66
CA PRO A 22 -16.43 -5.71 14.81
C PRO A 22 -16.17 -4.91 16.10
N GLU A 23 -16.68 -5.40 17.23
CA GLU A 23 -16.37 -4.81 18.53
C GLU A 23 -14.86 -4.91 18.81
N PRO A 24 -14.25 -3.91 19.47
CA PRO A 24 -12.84 -3.96 19.84
C PRO A 24 -12.47 -5.22 20.63
N LEU A 25 -11.31 -5.80 20.33
CA LEU A 25 -10.79 -6.94 21.06
C LEU A 25 -9.71 -6.48 22.06
N ALA A 26 -9.97 -6.65 23.35
CA ALA A 26 -9.06 -6.21 24.40
C ALA A 26 -7.66 -6.84 24.22
N GLY A 27 -6.61 -6.01 24.27
CA GLY A 27 -5.22 -6.43 24.07
C GLY A 27 -4.75 -6.46 22.61
N TRP A 28 -5.59 -6.14 21.63
CA TRP A 28 -5.24 -6.17 20.21
C TRP A 28 -5.24 -4.76 19.60
N TYR A 29 -4.09 -4.32 19.08
CA TYR A 29 -3.88 -2.92 18.68
C TYR A 29 -4.53 -2.52 17.34
N ALA A 30 -4.82 -3.48 16.47
CA ALA A 30 -5.39 -3.24 15.14
C ALA A 30 -6.53 -4.22 14.81
N TRP A 31 -7.23 -4.73 15.83
CA TRP A 31 -8.32 -5.69 15.61
C TRP A 31 -9.34 -5.18 14.58
N ALA A 32 -9.66 -6.05 13.63
CA ALA A 32 -10.52 -5.83 12.47
C ALA A 32 -10.03 -4.77 11.46
N TRP A 33 -8.74 -4.45 11.44
CA TRP A 33 -8.19 -3.61 10.37
C TRP A 33 -8.34 -4.31 9.01
N SER A 34 -8.91 -3.58 8.06
CA SER A 34 -9.27 -4.07 6.73
C SER A 34 -8.33 -3.49 5.67
N PRO A 35 -7.80 -4.33 4.76
CA PRO A 35 -6.90 -3.89 3.71
C PRO A 35 -7.65 -3.10 2.62
N SER A 36 -6.91 -2.37 1.80
CA SER A 36 -7.42 -1.66 0.64
C SER A 36 -6.54 -1.96 -0.56
N PRO A 37 -7.06 -2.53 -1.67
CA PRO A 37 -8.47 -2.65 -2.04
C PRO A 37 -9.21 -3.90 -1.50
N GLY A 38 -8.56 -4.78 -0.73
CA GLY A 38 -9.11 -6.09 -0.35
C GLY A 38 -8.45 -7.22 -1.12
N HIS A 39 -8.19 -8.36 -0.46
CA HIS A 39 -7.46 -9.48 -1.05
C HIS A 39 -8.06 -9.97 -2.37
N SER A 40 -9.39 -10.08 -2.43
CA SER A 40 -10.09 -10.55 -3.64
C SER A 40 -9.83 -9.63 -4.84
N LEU A 41 -9.73 -8.32 -4.61
CA LEU A 41 -9.40 -7.35 -5.66
C LEU A 41 -7.91 -7.34 -6.00
N VAL A 42 -7.02 -7.66 -5.05
CA VAL A 42 -5.58 -7.75 -5.31
C VAL A 42 -5.27 -8.91 -6.25
N VAL A 43 -5.85 -10.09 -6.01
CA VAL A 43 -5.52 -11.32 -6.73
C VAL A 43 -6.22 -11.44 -8.09
N ASP A 44 -7.36 -10.77 -8.28
CA ASP A 44 -8.12 -10.81 -9.53
C ASP A 44 -7.76 -9.62 -10.44
N SER A 45 -6.95 -9.89 -11.47
CA SER A 45 -6.53 -8.87 -12.44
C SER A 45 -7.67 -8.26 -13.24
N THR A 46 -8.85 -8.90 -13.31
CA THR A 46 -10.02 -8.32 -13.99
C THR A 46 -10.55 -7.08 -13.26
N THR A 47 -10.18 -6.90 -11.99
CA THR A 47 -10.56 -5.74 -11.17
C THR A 47 -9.64 -4.53 -11.38
N TYR A 48 -8.45 -4.74 -11.96
CA TYR A 48 -7.41 -3.71 -12.11
C TYR A 48 -7.86 -2.46 -12.87
N PRO A 49 -8.71 -2.54 -13.92
CA PRO A 49 -9.23 -1.33 -14.58
C PRO A 49 -10.00 -0.39 -13.62
N ARG A 50 -10.72 -0.95 -12.63
CA ARG A 50 -11.41 -0.15 -11.61
C ARG A 50 -10.42 0.49 -10.66
N ILE A 51 -9.39 -0.24 -10.25
CA ILE A 51 -8.35 0.25 -9.34
C ILE A 51 -7.52 1.35 -10.03
N GLU A 52 -7.14 1.15 -11.30
CA GLU A 52 -6.48 2.14 -12.14
C GLU A 52 -7.27 3.44 -12.20
N LYS A 53 -8.59 3.34 -12.44
CA LYS A 53 -9.48 4.49 -12.47
C LYS A 53 -9.43 5.26 -11.15
N TYR A 54 -9.42 4.58 -10.00
CA TYR A 54 -9.30 5.21 -8.68
C TYR A 54 -7.96 5.92 -8.52
N VAL A 55 -6.84 5.23 -8.73
CA VAL A 55 -5.47 5.79 -8.60
C VAL A 55 -5.33 7.04 -9.45
N LYS A 56 -5.66 6.93 -10.74
CA LYS A 56 -5.54 8.04 -11.69
C LYS A 56 -6.46 9.20 -11.32
N ALA A 57 -7.70 8.94 -10.90
CA ALA A 57 -8.64 10.00 -10.54
C ALA A 57 -8.17 10.79 -9.31
N VAL A 58 -7.78 10.10 -8.23
CA VAL A 58 -7.31 10.75 -6.99
C VAL A 58 -6.03 11.52 -7.26
N MET A 59 -5.02 10.88 -7.83
CA MET A 59 -3.73 11.54 -8.04
C MET A 59 -3.83 12.68 -9.05
N SER A 60 -4.58 12.53 -10.15
CA SER A 60 -4.75 13.62 -11.13
C SER A 60 -5.45 14.84 -10.52
N ARG A 61 -6.38 14.64 -9.59
CA ARG A 61 -7.08 15.74 -8.91
C ARG A 61 -6.14 16.62 -8.07
N PHE A 62 -5.09 16.03 -7.52
CA PHE A 62 -4.17 16.68 -6.58
C PHE A 62 -2.71 16.74 -7.09
N LYS A 63 -2.48 16.45 -8.37
CA LYS A 63 -1.13 16.31 -8.96
C LYS A 63 -0.24 17.55 -8.84
N ASN A 64 -0.82 18.72 -8.58
CA ASN A 64 -0.13 20.01 -8.40
C ASN A 64 -0.41 20.63 -7.01
N ASP A 65 -1.04 19.91 -6.09
CA ASP A 65 -1.38 20.41 -4.76
C ASP A 65 -0.15 20.44 -3.84
N SER A 66 0.35 21.63 -3.53
CA SER A 66 1.55 21.81 -2.72
C SER A 66 1.42 21.37 -1.27
N ARG A 67 0.21 21.07 -0.78
CA ARG A 67 -0.03 20.53 0.56
C ARG A 67 0.34 19.05 0.64
N ILE A 68 0.43 18.36 -0.50
CA ILE A 68 0.92 16.99 -0.57
C ILE A 68 2.44 17.06 -0.67
N PHE A 69 3.13 16.52 0.32
CA PHE A 69 4.59 16.45 0.33
C PHE A 69 5.12 15.23 -0.44
N ILE A 70 4.43 14.09 -0.36
CA ILE A 70 4.82 12.81 -0.95
C ILE A 70 3.58 11.90 -1.05
N TRP A 71 3.55 11.03 -2.06
CA TRP A 71 2.56 9.98 -2.23
C TRP A 71 3.13 8.64 -1.79
N ASP A 72 2.51 8.03 -0.79
CA ASP A 72 2.73 6.63 -0.46
C ASP A 72 1.76 5.78 -1.30
N LEU A 73 2.29 4.96 -2.18
CA LEU A 73 1.45 4.23 -3.13
C LEU A 73 0.85 2.97 -2.54
N TYR A 74 1.52 2.33 -1.58
CA TYR A 74 1.12 1.03 -1.09
C TYR A 74 1.83 0.70 0.23
N ASN A 75 1.06 0.65 1.32
CA ASN A 75 1.53 0.26 2.64
C ASN A 75 1.74 -1.27 2.72
N GLU A 76 2.91 -1.66 3.22
CA GLU A 76 3.33 -3.03 3.48
C GLU A 76 2.89 -4.10 2.45
N PRO A 77 3.20 -3.95 1.15
CA PRO A 77 2.76 -4.92 0.15
C PRO A 77 3.32 -6.31 0.48
N THR A 78 2.58 -7.36 0.14
CA THR A 78 2.84 -8.78 0.48
C THR A 78 2.46 -9.19 1.91
N ASN A 79 1.98 -8.27 2.75
CA ASN A 79 1.47 -8.60 4.08
C ASN A 79 0.09 -9.28 4.00
N GLY A 80 -0.54 -9.54 5.15
CA GLY A 80 -1.91 -10.08 5.25
C GLY A 80 -2.07 -11.53 4.82
N GLY A 81 -1.02 -12.18 4.31
CA GLY A 81 -1.08 -13.52 3.72
C GLY A 81 -1.18 -13.53 2.19
N LEU A 82 -1.14 -12.36 1.53
CA LEU A 82 -1.10 -12.27 0.06
C LEU A 82 0.22 -12.72 -0.54
N GLY A 83 1.34 -12.52 0.18
CA GLY A 83 2.67 -12.84 -0.32
C GLY A 83 2.93 -12.21 -1.69
N THR A 84 3.44 -12.99 -2.65
CA THR A 84 3.79 -12.44 -3.97
C THR A 84 2.60 -12.13 -4.86
N ALA A 85 1.36 -12.45 -4.45
CA ALA A 85 0.17 -12.18 -5.25
C ALA A 85 -0.10 -10.67 -5.41
N THR A 86 0.42 -9.82 -4.52
CA THR A 86 0.31 -8.35 -4.60
C THR A 86 1.19 -7.75 -5.69
N LEU A 87 2.31 -8.38 -6.03
CA LEU A 87 3.36 -7.77 -6.85
C LEU A 87 2.87 -7.27 -8.23
N PRO A 88 1.98 -7.97 -8.96
CA PRO A 88 1.42 -7.45 -10.20
C PRO A 88 0.63 -6.16 -10.02
N LEU A 89 -0.20 -6.07 -8.97
CA LEU A 89 -0.95 -4.85 -8.66
C LEU A 89 0.00 -3.72 -8.27
N LEU A 90 0.95 -3.96 -7.36
CA LEU A 90 1.95 -2.98 -6.94
C LEU A 90 2.69 -2.37 -8.15
N THR A 91 3.17 -3.23 -9.05
CA THR A 91 3.86 -2.79 -10.28
C THR A 91 2.97 -1.89 -11.13
N ASN A 92 1.69 -2.23 -11.26
CA ASN A 92 0.72 -1.42 -11.99
C ASN A 92 0.41 -0.09 -11.30
N VAL A 93 0.28 -0.06 -9.97
CA VAL A 93 0.05 1.19 -9.22
C VAL A 93 1.20 2.17 -9.42
N ILE A 94 2.45 1.70 -9.34
CA ILE A 94 3.64 2.52 -9.64
C ILE A 94 3.55 3.06 -11.08
N LYS A 95 3.27 2.20 -12.06
CA LYS A 95 3.12 2.60 -13.47
C LYS A 95 2.03 3.67 -13.65
N TRP A 96 0.86 3.48 -13.05
CA TRP A 96 -0.26 4.40 -13.16
C TRP A 96 0.03 5.75 -12.49
N ALA A 97 0.67 5.73 -11.32
CA ALA A 97 1.11 6.94 -10.63
C ALA A 97 2.10 7.75 -11.50
N ARG A 98 3.07 7.08 -12.13
CA ARG A 98 4.01 7.72 -13.07
C ARG A 98 3.32 8.30 -14.29
N GLN A 99 2.29 7.62 -14.84
CA GLN A 99 1.49 8.14 -15.95
C GLN A 99 0.72 9.42 -15.60
N VAL A 100 0.31 9.60 -14.34
CA VAL A 100 -0.33 10.86 -13.88
C VAL A 100 0.67 12.01 -13.86
N SER A 101 1.96 11.71 -13.64
CA SER A 101 3.05 12.69 -13.51
C SER A 101 2.71 13.80 -12.49
N PRO A 102 2.56 13.44 -11.19
CA PRO A 102 2.43 14.42 -10.11
C PRO A 102 3.73 15.16 -9.87
N VAL A 103 3.66 16.39 -9.35
CA VAL A 103 4.84 17.18 -8.97
C VAL A 103 5.48 16.68 -7.68
N GLN A 104 4.74 15.91 -6.89
CA GLN A 104 5.22 15.33 -5.63
C GLN A 104 5.93 14.00 -5.86
N PRO A 105 6.96 13.67 -5.06
CA PRO A 105 7.62 12.37 -5.12
C PRO A 105 6.69 11.21 -4.78
N LEU A 106 7.05 10.03 -5.29
CA LEU A 106 6.40 8.75 -5.00
C LEU A 106 7.26 7.91 -4.04
N THR A 107 6.61 7.11 -3.18
CA THR A 107 7.28 6.11 -2.35
C THR A 107 6.44 4.85 -2.19
N VAL A 108 7.12 3.74 -1.93
CA VAL A 108 6.57 2.47 -1.44
C VAL A 108 7.50 2.01 -0.33
N GLY A 109 6.96 1.77 0.87
CA GLY A 109 7.75 1.40 2.04
C GLY A 109 8.37 0.00 1.93
N ILE A 110 9.66 -0.10 2.24
CA ILE A 110 10.32 -1.39 2.52
C ILE A 110 10.04 -1.77 3.96
N TRP A 111 9.46 -2.95 4.20
CA TRP A 111 9.06 -3.33 5.55
C TRP A 111 9.58 -4.71 5.98
N ASN A 112 10.15 -5.49 5.05
CA ASN A 112 10.70 -6.81 5.34
C ASN A 112 11.87 -7.18 4.40
N GLY A 113 12.43 -8.37 4.57
CA GLY A 113 13.54 -8.90 3.78
C GLY A 113 13.16 -9.50 2.42
N ASN A 114 11.94 -9.29 1.91
CA ASN A 114 11.53 -9.86 0.62
C ASN A 114 12.23 -9.14 -0.54
N LYS A 115 13.29 -9.77 -1.09
CA LYS A 115 14.10 -9.18 -2.16
C LYS A 115 13.26 -8.70 -3.35
N ARG A 116 12.29 -9.49 -3.81
CA ARG A 116 11.51 -9.16 -5.01
C ARG A 116 10.61 -7.95 -4.78
N LEU A 117 9.99 -7.86 -3.59
CA LEU A 117 9.27 -6.66 -3.17
C LEU A 117 10.20 -5.46 -3.12
N ASN A 118 11.35 -5.61 -2.47
CA ASN A 118 12.29 -4.51 -2.25
C ASN A 118 12.86 -3.98 -3.57
N ASP A 119 13.17 -4.86 -4.53
CA ASP A 119 13.60 -4.46 -5.87
C ASP A 119 12.53 -3.59 -6.57
N ILE A 120 11.24 -3.95 -6.46
CA ILE A 120 10.12 -3.18 -7.02
C ILE A 120 9.95 -1.84 -6.29
N ALA A 121 9.94 -1.86 -4.96
CA ALA A 121 9.75 -0.68 -4.12
C ALA A 121 10.88 0.35 -4.32
N LEU A 122 12.14 -0.10 -4.29
CA LEU A 122 13.31 0.75 -4.52
C LEU A 122 13.32 1.35 -5.92
N THR A 123 13.02 0.56 -6.95
CA THR A 123 12.99 1.05 -8.33
C THR A 123 11.82 2.01 -8.58
N GLY A 124 10.69 1.80 -7.90
CA GLY A 124 9.48 2.60 -8.07
C GLY A 124 9.48 3.94 -7.32
N SER A 125 10.32 4.07 -6.29
CA SER A 125 10.31 5.21 -5.36
C SER A 125 11.27 6.32 -5.77
N ASP A 126 10.83 7.57 -5.66
CA ASP A 126 11.71 8.76 -5.72
C ASP A 126 12.39 9.01 -4.37
N VAL A 127 11.71 8.66 -3.27
CA VAL A 127 12.22 8.73 -1.91
C VAL A 127 12.07 7.36 -1.28
N VAL A 128 13.17 6.81 -0.78
CA VAL A 128 13.15 5.54 -0.05
C VAL A 128 12.51 5.77 1.33
N SER A 129 11.44 5.04 1.61
CA SER A 129 10.84 4.93 2.94
C SER A 129 10.92 3.48 3.41
N PHE A 130 10.93 3.27 4.72
CA PHE A 130 11.03 1.94 5.30
C PHE A 130 10.37 1.87 6.67
N HIS A 131 9.96 0.68 7.07
CA HIS A 131 9.46 0.37 8.39
C HIS A 131 10.56 -0.33 9.18
N ASN A 132 10.69 0.02 10.45
CA ASN A 132 11.54 -0.70 11.38
C ASN A 132 10.77 -0.97 12.66
N TYR A 133 10.40 -2.22 12.86
CA TYR A 133 9.76 -2.72 14.08
C TYR A 133 10.77 -3.35 15.05
N SER A 134 12.07 -3.29 14.74
CA SER A 134 13.15 -3.76 15.60
C SER A 134 13.63 -2.67 16.55
N ASN A 135 14.43 -3.06 17.55
CA ASN A 135 15.11 -2.09 18.41
C ASN A 135 16.15 -1.24 17.63
N LYS A 136 16.64 -0.19 18.29
CA LYS A 136 17.60 0.76 17.73
C LYS A 136 18.87 0.08 17.22
N GLU A 137 19.39 -0.89 17.98
CA GLU A 137 20.65 -1.58 17.67
C GLU A 137 20.59 -2.39 16.37
N ASN A 138 19.40 -2.86 15.99
CA ASN A 138 19.19 -3.54 14.71
C ASN A 138 18.97 -2.57 13.56
N LEU A 139 18.42 -1.37 13.82
CA LEU A 139 18.21 -0.34 12.80
C LEU A 139 19.52 0.31 12.34
N GLU A 140 20.50 0.46 13.23
CA GLU A 140 21.79 1.11 12.92
C GLU A 140 22.74 0.25 12.07
N LYS A 141 22.37 -0.98 11.73
CA LYS A 141 23.17 -1.93 10.94
C LYS A 141 22.74 -1.96 9.49
#